data_AF-A0A3P8S3G3-F1
#
_entry.id   AF-A0A3P8S3G3-F1
#
_cell.length_a   1.000
_cell.length_b   1.000
_cell.length_c   1.000
_cell.angle_alpha   90.00
_cell.angle_beta   90.00
_cell.angle_gamma   90.00
#
_symmetry.space_group_name_H-M   'P 1'
#
loop_
_entity.id
_entity.type
_entity.pdbx_description
1 polymer ?
#
loop_
_entity_poly.entity_id
_entity_poly.type
_entity_poly.pdbx_seq_one_letter_code
_entity_poly.pdbx_strand_id
1 'polypeptide(L)'
;METKPLWSLWVVFGNNMNKLNLVSYNVHALNHPIKRKKILNQLKKLQCSIALLQETHLTDTEHKKIKREWVNQVFYASYGKRRGVAILIGKGTPIKVEKDIKDNTGRYVLIVGSIGDMTISILNVYAPMLITFSISKEKLPPRVWPMLLFGQVTLKAIL
;
A
#
# COMPACT_ATOMS: atom_id res chain seq x y z
N MET A 1 -13.54 -14.13 11.26
CA MET A 1 -13.75 -12.99 10.35
C MET A 1 -12.87 -13.12 9.13
N GLU A 2 -13.50 -13.40 8.00
CA GLU A 2 -12.86 -13.44 6.69
C GLU A 2 -12.83 -12.00 6.15
N THR A 3 -11.66 -11.37 6.22
CA THR A 3 -11.44 -10.09 5.56
C THR A 3 -11.14 -10.41 4.08
N LYS A 4 -11.76 -9.67 3.16
CA LYS A 4 -11.49 -9.74 1.73
C LYS A 4 -10.73 -8.47 1.32
N PRO A 5 -9.75 -8.55 0.40
CA PRO A 5 -9.07 -7.36 -0.11
C PRO A 5 -10.11 -6.42 -0.70
N LEU A 6 -9.92 -5.12 -0.54
CA LEU A 6 -10.90 -4.14 -0.99
C LEU A 6 -10.96 -4.11 -2.51
N TRP A 7 -9.80 -4.20 -3.17
CA TRP A 7 -9.67 -4.28 -4.62
C TRP A 7 -8.33 -4.94 -4.98
N SER A 8 -8.29 -5.77 -6.03
CA SER A 8 -7.04 -6.29 -6.62
C SER A 8 -6.90 -5.64 -8.01
N LEU A 9 -5.85 -4.85 -8.23
CA LEU A 9 -5.61 -4.20 -9.52
C LEU A 9 -4.34 -4.79 -10.15
N TRP A 10 -4.50 -5.33 -11.34
CA TRP A 10 -3.36 -5.75 -12.16
C TRP A 10 -2.85 -4.52 -12.92
N VAL A 11 -1.62 -4.10 -12.63
CA VAL A 11 -0.96 -3.07 -13.44
C VAL A 11 -0.12 -3.81 -14.48
N VAL A 12 -0.53 -3.72 -15.74
CA VAL A 12 0.21 -4.28 -16.88
C VAL A 12 1.03 -3.15 -17.50
N PHE A 13 2.35 -3.29 -17.47
CA PHE A 13 3.26 -2.43 -18.25
C PHE A 13 3.58 -3.17 -19.57
N GLY A 14 3.46 -2.50 -20.73
CA GLY A 14 3.88 -3.04 -22.04
C GLY A 14 5.38 -2.80 -22.29
N ASN A 15 6.13 -3.54 -23.11
CA ASN A 15 5.87 -4.70 -23.97
C ASN A 15 6.51 -5.96 -23.34
N ASN A 16 5.77 -7.08 -23.33
CA ASN A 16 6.19 -8.44 -22.95
C ASN A 16 6.79 -8.66 -21.54
N MET A 17 5.98 -9.32 -20.69
CA MET A 17 6.34 -10.37 -19.71
C MET A 17 6.52 -10.06 -18.20
N ASN A 18 6.28 -8.86 -17.67
CA ASN A 18 6.25 -8.69 -16.20
C ASN A 18 4.98 -7.99 -15.70
N LYS A 19 3.92 -8.79 -15.51
CA LYS A 19 2.68 -8.35 -14.87
C LYS A 19 2.95 -8.10 -13.38
N LEU A 20 2.84 -6.86 -12.93
CA LEU A 20 2.92 -6.53 -11.50
C LEU A 20 1.53 -6.60 -10.88
N ASN A 21 1.38 -7.43 -9.85
CA ASN A 21 0.14 -7.49 -9.09
C ASN A 21 0.20 -6.52 -7.91
N LEU A 22 -0.68 -5.52 -7.94
CA LEU A 22 -0.81 -4.56 -6.86
C LEU A 22 -2.10 -4.82 -6.09
N VAL A 23 -1.97 -5.05 -4.79
CA VAL A 23 -3.11 -5.35 -3.91
C VAL A 23 -3.21 -4.27 -2.83
N SER A 24 -4.35 -3.59 -2.76
CA SER A 24 -4.65 -2.66 -1.66
C SER A 24 -5.59 -3.33 -0.65
N TYR A 25 -5.24 -3.26 0.63
CA TYR A 25 -5.92 -3.99 1.67
C TYR A 25 -5.90 -3.29 3.03
N ASN A 26 -7.08 -2.81 3.43
CA ASN A 26 -7.37 -2.45 4.81
C ASN A 26 -7.51 -3.73 5.65
N VAL A 27 -6.56 -3.94 6.53
CA VAL A 27 -6.40 -5.21 7.26
C VAL A 27 -7.06 -5.19 8.63
N HIS A 28 -7.59 -4.05 9.09
CA HIS A 28 -8.25 -3.89 10.40
C HIS A 28 -7.43 -4.51 11.55
N ALA A 29 -6.18 -4.06 11.71
CA ALA A 29 -5.16 -4.56 12.63
C ALA A 29 -4.49 -5.89 12.28
N LEU A 30 -3.16 -5.92 12.39
CA LEU A 30 -2.27 -7.08 12.23
C LEU A 30 -1.56 -7.51 13.52
N ASN A 31 -1.99 -6.98 14.67
CA ASN A 31 -1.39 -7.28 15.98
C ASN A 31 -1.40 -8.78 16.30
N HIS A 32 -2.47 -9.48 15.92
CA HIS A 32 -2.61 -10.91 16.19
C HIS A 32 -1.75 -11.75 15.21
N PRO A 33 -0.78 -12.56 15.69
CA PRO A 33 0.15 -13.30 14.84
C PRO A 33 -0.54 -14.24 13.84
N ILE A 34 -1.63 -14.90 14.26
CA ILE A 34 -2.42 -15.81 13.40
C ILE A 34 -3.04 -15.05 12.22
N LYS A 35 -3.68 -13.90 12.49
CA LYS A 35 -4.29 -13.05 11.45
C LYS A 35 -3.23 -12.54 10.49
N ARG A 36 -2.10 -12.04 11.02
CA ARG A 36 -0.96 -11.59 10.22
C ARG A 36 -0.45 -12.67 9.28
N LYS A 37 -0.25 -13.91 9.77
CA LYS A 37 0.16 -15.05 8.95
C LYS A 37 -0.89 -15.36 7.86
N LYS A 38 -2.18 -15.33 8.19
CA LYS A 38 -3.27 -15.57 7.23
C LYS A 38 -3.26 -14.53 6.10
N ILE A 39 -3.15 -13.24 6.42
CA ILE A 39 -3.11 -12.15 5.44
C ILE A 39 -1.88 -12.27 4.53
N LEU A 40 -0.70 -12.50 5.11
CA LEU A 40 0.53 -12.68 4.32
C LEU A 40 0.45 -13.89 3.38
N ASN A 41 -0.17 -14.99 3.84
CA ASN A 41 -0.41 -16.18 3.01
C ASN A 41 -1.43 -15.91 1.90
N GLN A 42 -2.48 -15.12 2.16
CA GLN A 42 -3.44 -14.71 1.14
C GLN A 42 -2.76 -13.87 0.05
N LEU A 43 -1.94 -12.89 0.44
CA LEU A 43 -1.17 -12.09 -0.52
C LEU A 43 -0.20 -12.94 -1.36
N LYS A 44 0.43 -13.95 -0.75
CA LYS A 44 1.27 -14.93 -1.45
C LYS A 44 0.46 -15.73 -2.48
N LYS A 45 -0.73 -16.22 -2.11
CA LYS A 45 -1.63 -16.97 -3.02
C LYS A 45 -2.11 -16.12 -4.19
N LEU A 46 -2.29 -14.82 -3.98
CA LEU A 46 -2.62 -13.86 -5.03
C LEU A 46 -1.43 -13.54 -5.95
N GLN A 47 -0.24 -14.08 -5.69
CA GLN A 47 0.99 -13.70 -6.39
C GLN A 47 1.22 -12.18 -6.35
N CYS A 48 0.97 -11.58 -5.18
CA CYS A 48 1.11 -10.14 -4.98
C CYS A 48 2.57 -9.71 -5.19
N SER A 49 2.79 -8.72 -6.05
CA SER A 49 4.09 -8.07 -6.24
C SER A 49 4.25 -6.93 -5.23
N ILE A 50 3.21 -6.13 -5.06
CA ILE A 50 3.20 -4.94 -4.19
C ILE A 50 1.91 -4.92 -3.38
N ALA A 51 2.00 -4.96 -2.05
CA ALA A 51 0.85 -4.86 -1.17
C ALA A 51 0.81 -3.50 -0.47
N LEU A 52 -0.33 -2.82 -0.51
CA LEU A 52 -0.61 -1.58 0.21
C LEU A 52 -1.55 -1.92 1.35
N LEU A 53 -1.05 -1.87 2.59
CA LEU A 53 -1.83 -2.22 3.77
C LEU A 53 -2.25 -0.97 4.53
N GLN A 54 -3.52 -0.87 4.92
CA GLN A 54 -4.05 0.19 5.78
C GLN A 54 -4.58 -0.36 7.11
N GLU A 55 -4.67 0.49 8.13
CA GLU A 55 -5.05 0.11 9.50
C GLU A 55 -4.19 -1.05 10.04
N THR A 56 -2.87 -1.01 9.84
CA THR A 56 -1.99 -2.11 10.28
C THR A 56 -1.97 -2.24 11.80
N HIS A 57 -2.07 -1.12 12.53
CA HIS A 57 -2.06 -1.01 13.99
C HIS A 57 -0.79 -1.58 14.65
N LEU A 58 0.30 -1.68 13.89
CA LEU A 58 1.59 -2.23 14.33
C LEU A 58 2.54 -1.10 14.71
N THR A 59 3.42 -1.37 15.67
CA THR A 59 4.59 -0.53 15.97
C THR A 59 5.68 -0.71 14.90
N ASP A 60 6.68 0.17 14.89
CA ASP A 60 7.84 0.07 13.99
C ASP A 60 8.58 -1.27 14.14
N THR A 61 8.76 -1.74 15.36
CA THR A 61 9.43 -3.03 15.64
C THR A 61 8.64 -4.21 15.08
N GLU A 62 7.30 -4.12 15.07
CA GLU A 62 6.43 -5.16 14.54
C GLU A 62 6.35 -5.11 13.01
N HIS A 63 6.37 -3.93 12.39
CA HIS A 63 6.47 -3.80 10.94
C HIS A 63 7.75 -4.44 10.40
N LYS A 64 8.89 -4.26 11.08
CA LYS A 64 10.15 -4.93 10.71
C LYS A 64 10.03 -6.46 10.71
N LYS A 65 9.20 -7.04 11.58
CA LYS A 65 8.97 -8.50 11.64
C LYS A 65 8.13 -9.02 10.46
N ILE A 66 7.47 -8.14 9.69
CA ILE A 66 6.72 -8.51 8.48
C ILE A 66 7.66 -8.89 7.33
N LYS A 67 8.91 -8.40 7.32
CA LYS A 67 9.93 -8.71 6.31
C LYS A 67 10.39 -10.17 6.44
N ARG A 68 9.52 -11.10 6.04
CA ARG A 68 9.68 -12.57 6.05
C ARG A 68 8.89 -13.15 4.89
N GLU A 69 9.09 -14.44 4.61
CA GLU A 69 8.37 -15.17 3.56
C GLU A 69 8.63 -14.61 2.15
N TRP A 70 7.58 -14.15 1.46
CA TRP A 70 7.63 -13.64 0.09
C TRP A 70 8.01 -12.16 0.03
N VAL A 71 8.03 -11.45 1.16
CA VAL A 71 8.29 -10.01 1.27
C VAL A 71 9.80 -9.75 1.33
N ASN A 72 10.28 -8.82 0.50
CA ASN A 72 11.67 -8.37 0.44
C ASN A 72 11.88 -7.02 1.11
N GLN A 73 11.02 -6.05 0.83
CA GLN A 73 11.11 -4.69 1.36
C GLN A 73 9.80 -4.31 2.03
N VAL A 74 9.91 -3.52 3.11
CA VAL A 74 8.78 -3.05 3.91
C VAL A 74 8.99 -1.56 4.17
N PHE A 75 8.08 -0.74 3.67
CA PHE A 75 8.00 0.68 3.97
C PHE A 75 6.74 0.90 4.78
N TYR A 76 6.81 1.72 5.82
CA TYR A 76 5.69 1.90 6.72
C TYR A 76 5.71 3.27 7.36
N ALA A 77 4.53 3.74 7.75
CA ALA A 77 4.34 4.85 8.64
C ALA A 77 3.45 4.34 9.78
N SER A 78 3.90 4.48 11.02
CA SER A 78 3.16 4.04 12.20
C SER A 78 2.94 5.20 13.17
N TYR A 79 1.84 5.15 13.90
CA TYR A 79 1.57 6.07 15.00
C TYR A 79 0.99 5.26 16.17
N GLY A 80 1.91 4.80 17.03
CA GLY A 80 1.62 3.85 18.10
C GLY A 80 0.99 2.56 17.56
N LYS A 81 0.01 2.02 18.29
CA LYS A 81 -0.78 0.84 17.89
C LYS A 81 -2.17 1.18 17.35
N ARG A 82 -2.39 2.45 16.96
CA ARG A 82 -3.72 2.95 16.57
C ARG A 82 -3.83 3.23 15.08
N ARG A 83 -2.74 3.64 14.44
CA ARG A 83 -2.71 3.98 13.01
C ARG A 83 -1.46 3.42 12.39
N GLY A 84 -1.58 2.98 11.17
CA GLY A 84 -0.43 2.58 10.40
C GLY A 84 -0.80 2.16 9.00
N VAL A 85 0.10 2.49 8.08
CA VAL A 85 0.07 2.05 6.69
C VAL A 85 1.40 1.39 6.35
N ALA A 86 1.38 0.43 5.43
CA ALA A 86 2.59 -0.22 4.97
C ALA A 86 2.53 -0.50 3.47
N ILE A 87 3.69 -0.45 2.81
CA ILE A 87 3.93 -0.95 1.46
C ILE A 87 4.88 -2.14 1.59
N LEU A 88 4.45 -3.31 1.11
CA LEU A 88 5.26 -4.52 1.03
C LEU A 88 5.65 -4.75 -0.42
N ILE A 89 6.94 -4.98 -0.68
CA ILE A 89 7.45 -5.35 -2.01
C ILE A 89 7.90 -6.80 -1.97
N GLY A 90 7.40 -7.61 -2.90
CA GLY A 90 7.73 -9.02 -3.04
C GLY A 90 9.13 -9.26 -3.61
N LYS A 91 9.75 -10.41 -3.27
CA LYS A 91 11.10 -10.80 -3.71
C LYS A 91 11.31 -10.81 -5.23
N GLY A 92 10.29 -11.15 -6.00
CA GLY A 92 10.36 -11.17 -7.47
C GLY A 92 10.06 -9.83 -8.14
N THR A 93 9.89 -8.74 -7.38
CA THR A 93 9.53 -7.43 -7.93
C THR A 93 10.79 -6.60 -8.18
N PRO A 94 11.14 -6.26 -9.44
CA PRO A 94 12.37 -5.55 -9.79
C PRO A 94 12.28 -4.04 -9.56
N ILE A 95 11.74 -3.63 -8.40
CA ILE A 95 11.69 -2.22 -8.00
C ILE A 95 12.95 -1.87 -7.22
N LYS A 96 13.68 -0.87 -7.71
CA LYS A 96 14.72 -0.18 -6.97
C LYS A 96 14.11 1.06 -6.32
N VAL A 97 14.05 1.08 -4.99
CA VAL A 97 13.52 2.25 -4.26
C VAL A 97 14.65 3.25 -4.04
N GLU A 98 14.40 4.50 -4.42
CA GLU A 98 15.35 5.62 -4.35
C GLU A 98 15.02 6.56 -3.20
N LYS A 99 13.72 6.73 -2.90
CA LYS A 99 13.24 7.60 -1.84
C LYS A 99 12.03 6.99 -1.15
N ASP A 100 12.01 7.05 0.18
CA ASP A 100 10.83 6.76 0.99
C ASP A 100 10.46 7.97 1.86
N ILE A 101 9.20 8.38 1.80
CA ILE A 101 8.65 9.50 2.55
C ILE A 101 7.53 8.96 3.42
N LYS A 102 7.66 9.16 4.73
CA LYS A 102 6.74 8.63 5.74
C LYS A 102 6.04 9.77 6.46
N ASP A 103 4.76 9.59 6.72
CA ASP A 103 4.02 10.48 7.60
C ASP A 103 4.29 10.17 9.09
N ASN A 104 4.52 11.21 9.88
CA ASN A 104 4.72 11.08 11.32
C ASN A 104 3.43 10.71 12.08
N THR A 105 2.25 10.81 11.44
CA THR A 105 0.96 10.44 12.04
C THR A 105 0.42 9.08 11.60
N GLY A 106 1.23 8.32 10.83
CA GLY A 106 0.90 6.96 10.40
C GLY A 106 -0.18 6.87 9.32
N ARG A 107 -0.41 7.96 8.55
CA ARG A 107 -1.49 8.07 7.57
C ARG A 107 -1.07 7.76 6.14
N TYR A 108 0.17 8.06 5.76
CA TYR A 108 0.65 7.73 4.43
C TYR A 108 2.13 7.31 4.43
N VAL A 109 2.48 6.54 3.40
CA VAL A 109 3.85 6.29 3.02
C VAL A 109 3.94 6.36 1.49
N LEU A 110 4.92 7.10 1.01
CA LEU A 110 5.24 7.25 -0.41
C LEU A 110 6.61 6.63 -0.65
N ILE A 111 6.71 5.80 -1.68
CA ILE A 111 8.01 5.38 -2.21
C ILE A 111 8.14 5.88 -3.64
N VAL A 112 9.33 6.33 -3.99
CA VAL A 112 9.74 6.68 -5.36
C VAL A 112 10.90 5.77 -5.72
N GLY A 113 10.86 5.22 -6.92
CA GLY A 113 11.85 4.27 -7.39
C GLY A 113 11.79 4.07 -8.88
N SER A 114 12.47 3.04 -9.35
CA SER A 114 12.61 2.71 -10.76
C SER A 114 12.42 1.22 -11.02
N ILE A 115 11.84 0.89 -12.18
CA ILE A 115 11.81 -0.45 -12.77
C ILE A 115 12.39 -0.35 -14.17
N GLY A 116 13.59 -0.87 -14.36
CA GLY A 116 14.37 -0.55 -15.56
C GLY A 116 14.54 0.97 -15.67
N ASP A 117 14.22 1.53 -16.83
CA ASP A 117 14.31 2.98 -17.09
C ASP A 117 13.05 3.75 -16.69
N MET A 118 12.03 3.06 -16.17
CA MET A 118 10.77 3.67 -15.80
C MET A 118 10.77 4.10 -14.33
N THR A 119 10.66 5.41 -14.09
CA THR A 119 10.43 5.94 -12.74
C THR A 119 8.98 5.67 -12.31
N ILE A 120 8.81 5.19 -11.09
CA ILE A 120 7.52 4.90 -10.47
C ILE A 120 7.40 5.60 -9.12
N SER A 121 6.19 6.02 -8.79
CA SER A 121 5.84 6.55 -7.47
C SER A 121 4.63 5.80 -6.92
N ILE A 122 4.74 5.29 -5.70
CA ILE A 122 3.69 4.51 -5.03
C ILE A 122 3.33 5.17 -3.72
N LEU A 123 2.13 5.72 -3.65
CA LEU A 123 1.55 6.32 -2.47
C LEU A 123 0.50 5.39 -1.86
N ASN A 124 0.72 4.97 -0.61
CA ASN A 124 -0.31 4.34 0.21
C ASN A 124 -0.82 5.37 1.22
N VAL A 125 -2.12 5.69 1.18
CA VAL A 125 -2.76 6.68 2.05
C VAL A 125 -3.99 6.09 2.73
N TYR A 126 -4.15 6.40 4.01
CA TYR A 126 -5.34 6.12 4.80
C TYR A 126 -5.84 7.42 5.44
N ALA A 127 -6.73 8.12 4.74
CA ALA A 127 -7.32 9.36 5.22
C ALA A 127 -8.45 9.07 6.23
N PRO A 128 -8.48 9.72 7.40
CA PRO A 128 -9.67 9.69 8.25
C PRO A 128 -10.85 10.33 7.51
N MET A 129 -12.04 9.76 7.71
CA MET A 129 -13.31 10.17 7.10
C MET A 129 -13.63 11.67 7.24
N LEU A 130 -13.03 12.36 8.22
CA LEU A 130 -13.23 13.79 8.46
C LEU A 130 -12.51 14.72 7.45
N ILE A 131 -11.57 14.24 6.64
CA ILE A 131 -10.83 15.08 5.67
C ILE A 131 -11.66 15.39 4.40
N THR A 132 -12.76 14.68 4.17
CA THR A 132 -13.58 14.83 2.96
C THR A 132 -14.24 16.21 2.81
N PHE A 133 -14.35 17.01 3.88
CA PHE A 133 -14.96 18.36 3.79
C PHE A 133 -13.97 19.50 3.46
N SER A 134 -12.64 19.30 3.54
CA SER A 134 -11.68 20.40 3.38
C SER A 134 -10.81 20.35 2.12
N ILE A 135 -10.91 19.29 1.30
CA ILE A 135 -10.25 19.29 -0.01
C ILE A 135 -11.12 20.12 -0.96
N SER A 136 -10.79 21.39 -1.13
CA SER A 136 -11.47 22.30 -2.05
C SER A 136 -11.47 21.74 -3.48
N LYS A 137 -12.59 21.87 -4.19
CA LYS A 137 -12.77 21.28 -5.52
C LYS A 137 -11.74 21.70 -6.58
N GLU A 138 -10.99 22.77 -6.34
CA GLU A 138 -10.03 23.33 -7.28
C GLU A 138 -8.69 22.58 -7.39
N LYS A 139 -8.32 21.69 -6.45
CA LYS A 139 -6.95 21.13 -6.41
C LYS A 139 -6.78 19.74 -7.03
N LEU A 140 -7.84 19.10 -7.52
CA LEU A 140 -7.76 17.74 -8.07
C LEU A 140 -8.44 17.61 -9.43
N PRO A 141 -7.80 16.93 -10.41
CA PRO A 141 -8.35 16.80 -11.75
C PRO A 141 -9.69 16.03 -11.72
N PRO A 142 -10.66 16.37 -12.59
CA PRO A 142 -12.02 15.80 -12.62
C PRO A 142 -12.11 14.26 -12.56
N ARG A 143 -11.06 13.56 -13.01
CA ARG A 143 -10.96 12.10 -13.01
C ARG A 143 -10.74 11.46 -11.63
N VAL A 144 -10.29 12.23 -10.64
CA VAL A 144 -10.01 11.75 -9.26
C VAL A 144 -11.26 11.78 -8.38
N TRP A 145 -12.29 12.52 -8.80
CA TRP A 145 -13.53 12.73 -8.05
C TRP A 145 -14.33 11.45 -7.76
N PRO A 146 -14.56 10.55 -8.73
CA PRO A 146 -15.28 9.31 -8.47
C PRO A 146 -14.52 8.37 -7.52
N MET A 147 -13.19 8.50 -7.41
CA MET A 147 -12.35 7.67 -6.53
C MET A 147 -12.41 8.13 -5.06
N LEU A 148 -12.74 9.40 -4.80
CA LEU A 148 -12.88 9.96 -3.45
C LEU A 148 -14.24 9.65 -2.81
N LEU A 149 -15.29 9.53 -3.63
CA LEU A 149 -16.66 9.24 -3.19
C LEU A 149 -16.82 7.85 -2.55
N PHE A 150 -15.86 6.95 -2.74
CA PHE A 150 -15.83 5.62 -2.12
C PHE A 150 -14.69 5.46 -1.10
N GLY A 151 -14.38 6.48 -0.29
CA GLY A 151 -13.61 6.32 0.96
C GLY A 151 -12.20 5.70 0.88
N GLN A 152 -11.64 5.48 -0.31
CA GLN A 152 -10.34 4.84 -0.52
C GLN A 152 -9.71 5.35 -1.80
N VAL A 153 -8.88 6.39 -1.68
CA VAL A 153 -8.04 6.78 -2.82
C VAL A 153 -6.81 5.89 -2.85
N THR A 154 -6.92 4.88 -3.70
CA THR A 154 -5.84 4.07 -4.25
C THR A 154 -5.11 4.89 -5.31
N LEU A 155 -3.79 4.67 -5.43
CA LEU A 155 -2.79 5.40 -6.23
C LEU A 155 -3.25 6.21 -7.45
N LYS A 156 -2.60 7.37 -7.60
CA LYS A 156 -2.29 7.96 -8.91
C LYS A 156 -0.93 7.40 -9.34
N ALA A 157 -0.89 6.50 -10.33
CA ALA A 157 0.31 6.34 -11.16
C ALA A 157 0.37 7.61 -12.03
N ILE A 158 1.24 8.55 -11.68
CA ILE A 158 1.59 9.61 -12.61
C ILE A 158 2.66 9.00 -13.51
N LEU A 159 2.25 8.67 -14.74
CA LEU A 159 3.15 8.59 -15.89
C LEU A 159 3.61 10.01 -16.23
#